data_AF-A0A832GJZ6-F1
#
_entry.id   AF-A0A832GJZ6-F1
#
_cell.length_a   1.000
_cell.length_b   1.000
_cell.length_c   1.000
_cell.angle_alpha   90.00
_cell.angle_beta   90.00
_cell.angle_gamma   90.00
#
_symmetry.space_group_name_H-M   'P 1'
#
loop_
_entity.id
_entity.type
_entity.pdbx_description
1 polymer ?
#
loop_
_entity_poly.entity_id
_entity_poly.type
_entity_poly.pdbx_seq_one_letter_code
_entity_poly.pdbx_strand_id
1 'polypeptide(L)'
;MKRIFFIFSLLFLLTSCAATPGPNLASKASMLHKNLTTKGDILSLLGPPVQAFVTPEGKEEWYYYYRVKNFWENFPLIRDYKGEDYTEVLKIVFQGDILVEAFYYTIENPAKVRR
;
A
#
# COMPACT_ATOMS: atom_id res chain seq x y z
N MET A 1 27.58 -2.22 37.41
CA MET A 1 26.31 -1.58 36.95
C MET A 1 26.44 -0.91 35.59
N LYS A 2 27.36 0.05 35.35
CA LYS A 2 27.49 0.74 34.03
C LYS A 2 27.67 -0.19 32.82
N ARG A 3 28.47 -1.26 32.94
CA ARG A 3 28.68 -2.25 31.86
C ARG A 3 27.40 -3.02 31.47
N ILE A 4 26.55 -3.33 32.46
CA ILE A 4 25.27 -4.03 32.23
C ILE A 4 24.31 -3.12 31.47
N PHE A 5 24.24 -1.84 31.83
CA PHE A 5 23.41 -0.85 31.13
C PHE A 5 23.85 -0.68 29.66
N PHE A 6 25.15 -0.72 29.40
CA PHE A 6 25.70 -0.63 28.06
C PHE A 6 25.34 -1.86 27.21
N ILE A 7 25.38 -3.06 27.80
CA ILE A 7 25.00 -4.31 27.14
C ILE A 7 23.50 -4.33 26.83
N PHE A 8 22.63 -3.89 27.75
CA PHE A 8 21.19 -3.80 27.51
C PHE A 8 20.84 -2.80 26.40
N SER A 9 21.50 -1.64 26.37
CA SER A 9 21.34 -0.65 25.28
C SER A 9 21.73 -1.23 23.92
N LEU A 10 22.87 -1.95 23.87
CA LEU A 10 23.35 -2.58 22.63
C LEU A 10 22.40 -3.68 22.14
N LEU A 11 21.83 -4.47 23.05
CA LEU A 11 20.84 -5.50 22.72
C LEU A 11 19.54 -4.92 22.16
N PHE A 12 19.08 -3.77 22.66
CA PHE A 12 17.90 -3.07 22.13
C PHE A 12 18.08 -2.55 20.70
N LEU A 13 19.30 -2.11 20.35
CA LEU A 13 19.61 -1.65 19.00
C LEU A 13 19.67 -2.80 17.98
N LEU A 14 20.01 -4.01 18.43
CA LEU A 14 20.07 -5.20 17.58
C LEU A 14 18.68 -5.81 17.30
N THR A 15 17.64 -5.43 18.05
CA THR A 15 16.26 -5.90 17.82
C THR A 15 15.47 -5.06 16.80
N SER A 16 16.10 -4.14 16.07
CA SER A 16 15.43 -3.43 14.98
C SER A 16 15.22 -4.37 13.80
N CYS A 17 14.26 -5.27 13.93
CA CYS A 17 13.74 -6.06 12.83
C CYS A 17 13.15 -5.07 11.83
N ALA A 18 13.72 -5.03 10.62
CA ALA A 18 13.28 -4.11 9.58
C ALA A 18 11.78 -4.33 9.33
N ALA A 19 10.98 -3.27 9.44
CA ALA A 19 9.58 -3.32 9.08
C ALA A 19 9.49 -3.71 7.60
N THR A 20 8.75 -4.77 7.29
CA THR A 20 8.52 -5.16 5.90
C THR A 20 7.79 -4.02 5.20
N PRO A 21 8.37 -3.43 4.15
CA PRO A 21 7.70 -2.38 3.40
C PRO A 21 6.40 -2.92 2.82
N GLY A 22 5.40 -2.04 2.71
CA GLY A 22 4.12 -2.40 2.12
C GLY A 22 4.22 -2.88 0.68
N PRO A 23 3.16 -3.52 0.15
CA PRO A 23 3.03 -3.77 -1.28
C PRO A 23 2.96 -2.43 -2.00
N ASN A 24 4.12 -1.94 -2.46
CA ASN A 24 4.25 -0.67 -3.18
C ASN A 24 3.38 -0.72 -4.46
N LEU A 25 2.17 -0.15 -4.38
CA LEU A 25 1.18 -0.29 -5.45
C LEU A 25 1.60 0.51 -6.68
N ALA A 26 2.28 1.64 -6.50
CA ALA A 26 2.83 2.43 -7.61
C ALA A 26 3.80 1.62 -8.46
N SER A 27 4.73 0.90 -7.81
CA SER A 27 5.71 0.06 -8.52
C SER A 27 5.07 -1.14 -9.20
N LYS A 28 4.01 -1.72 -8.63
CA LYS A 28 3.29 -2.82 -9.29
C LYS A 28 2.44 -2.31 -10.46
N ALA A 29 1.84 -1.12 -10.32
CA ALA A 29 1.06 -0.49 -11.37
C ALA A 29 1.89 -0.18 -12.62
N SER A 30 3.17 0.20 -12.47
CA SER A 30 4.05 0.47 -13.61
C SER A 30 4.43 -0.77 -14.43
N MET A 31 4.24 -1.98 -13.87
CA MET A 31 4.43 -3.25 -14.56
C MET A 31 3.21 -3.68 -15.37
N LEU A 32 2.09 -2.95 -15.25
CA LEU A 32 0.85 -3.25 -15.96
C LEU A 32 0.87 -2.60 -17.34
N HIS A 33 0.69 -3.42 -18.37
CA HIS A 33 0.71 -2.99 -19.76
C HIS A 33 -0.68 -3.15 -20.38
N LYS A 34 -1.25 -2.02 -20.82
CA LYS A 34 -2.55 -2.00 -21.51
C LYS A 34 -2.51 -2.93 -22.73
N ASN A 35 -3.60 -3.66 -22.94
CA ASN A 35 -3.79 -4.60 -24.04
C ASN A 35 -2.82 -5.80 -24.08
N LEU A 36 -1.97 -5.97 -23.07
CA LEU A 36 -1.01 -7.07 -22.97
C LEU A 36 -1.21 -7.88 -21.69
N THR A 37 -1.36 -7.19 -20.56
CA THR A 37 -1.52 -7.83 -19.25
C THR A 37 -2.91 -8.46 -19.12
N THR A 38 -2.94 -9.71 -18.68
CA THR A 38 -4.16 -10.49 -18.44
C THR A 38 -4.59 -10.46 -16.98
N LYS A 39 -5.80 -10.96 -16.67
CA LYS A 39 -6.24 -11.16 -15.28
C LYS A 39 -5.32 -12.12 -14.52
N GLY A 40 -4.87 -13.19 -15.18
CA GLY A 40 -3.94 -14.16 -14.58
C GLY A 40 -2.62 -13.52 -14.16
N ASP A 41 -2.06 -12.66 -15.02
CA ASP A 41 -0.83 -11.92 -14.72
C ASP A 41 -1.03 -11.00 -13.50
N ILE A 42 -2.15 -10.28 -13.45
CA ILE A 42 -2.48 -9.38 -12.35
C ILE A 42 -2.68 -10.15 -11.05
N LEU A 43 -3.38 -11.27 -11.06
CA LEU A 43 -3.54 -12.12 -9.88
C LEU A 43 -2.19 -12.68 -9.40
N SER A 44 -1.28 -13.02 -10.32
CA SER A 44 0.07 -13.49 -9.96
C SER A 44 0.92 -12.38 -9.33
N LEU A 45 0.78 -11.13 -9.80
CA LEU A 45 1.59 -10.00 -9.38
C LEU A 45 1.06 -9.32 -8.10
N LEU A 46 -0.26 -9.15 -8.02
CA LEU A 46 -0.95 -8.36 -6.99
C LEU A 46 -1.75 -9.23 -6.01
N GLY A 47 -2.03 -10.47 -6.36
CA GLY A 47 -2.97 -11.31 -5.62
C GLY A 47 -4.44 -10.95 -5.93
N PRO A 48 -5.39 -11.52 -5.17
CA PRO A 48 -6.81 -11.22 -5.36
C PRO A 48 -7.11 -9.74 -5.05
N PRO A 49 -8.02 -9.11 -5.79
CA PRO A 49 -8.44 -7.74 -5.52
C PRO A 49 -9.21 -7.66 -4.21
N VAL A 50 -9.17 -6.48 -3.58
CA VAL A 50 -9.96 -6.22 -2.37
C VAL A 50 -11.44 -6.10 -2.72
N GLN A 51 -11.74 -5.46 -3.87
CA GLN A 51 -13.09 -5.35 -4.41
C GLN A 51 -13.06 -5.54 -5.92
N ALA A 52 -14.11 -6.16 -6.45
CA ALA A 52 -14.32 -6.34 -7.88
C ALA A 52 -15.77 -6.00 -8.24
N PHE A 53 -15.96 -5.28 -9.34
CA PHE A 53 -17.27 -4.89 -9.85
C PHE A 53 -17.36 -5.21 -11.33
N VAL A 54 -18.56 -5.57 -11.80
CA VAL A 54 -18.84 -5.69 -13.23
C VAL A 54 -19.79 -4.56 -13.60
N THR A 55 -19.38 -3.73 -14.54
CA THR A 55 -20.20 -2.63 -15.03
C THR A 55 -21.28 -3.15 -15.99
N PRO A 56 -22.37 -2.41 -16.21
CA PRO A 56 -23.40 -2.79 -17.19
C PRO A 56 -22.88 -2.95 -18.62
N GLU A 57 -21.75 -2.31 -18.96
CA GLU A 57 -21.08 -2.42 -20.26
C GLU A 57 -20.23 -3.70 -20.40
N GLY A 58 -20.21 -4.55 -19.36
CA GLY A 58 -19.41 -5.78 -19.33
C GLY A 58 -17.92 -5.56 -19.04
N LYS A 59 -17.52 -4.36 -18.59
CA LYS A 59 -16.17 -4.11 -18.06
C LYS A 59 -16.09 -4.61 -16.63
N GLU A 60 -14.93 -5.12 -16.24
CA GLU A 60 -14.67 -5.54 -14.87
C GLU A 60 -13.68 -4.59 -14.21
N GLU A 61 -14.03 -4.04 -13.07
CA GLU A 61 -13.20 -3.11 -12.30
C GLU A 61 -12.69 -3.78 -11.04
N TRP A 62 -11.38 -3.86 -10.88
CA TRP A 62 -10.71 -4.38 -9.69
C TRP A 62 -10.06 -3.26 -8.91
N TYR A 63 -10.19 -3.30 -7.60
CA TYR A 63 -9.66 -2.31 -6.68
C TYR A 63 -8.71 -2.96 -5.67
N TYR A 64 -7.52 -2.38 -5.59
CA TYR A 64 -6.50 -2.69 -4.59
C TYR A 64 -6.28 -1.46 -3.72
N TYR A 65 -6.24 -1.66 -2.41
CA TYR A 65 -6.06 -0.60 -1.43
C TYR A 65 -4.88 -0.93 -0.52
N TYR A 66 -4.03 0.05 -0.25
CA TYR A 66 -2.99 -0.06 0.76
C TYR A 66 -2.92 1.19 1.62
N ARG A 67 -2.99 1.01 2.95
CA ARG A 67 -2.94 2.13 3.89
C ARG A 67 -1.50 2.35 4.35
N VAL A 68 -0.92 3.47 3.94
CA VAL A 68 0.36 3.95 4.47
C VAL A 68 0.07 4.71 5.76
N LYS A 69 0.41 4.11 6.90
CA LYS A 69 0.21 4.71 8.22
C LYS A 69 1.47 5.44 8.67
N ASN A 70 1.29 6.53 9.40
CA ASN A 70 2.40 7.19 10.06
C ASN A 70 2.99 6.26 11.14
N PHE A 71 4.29 6.01 11.09
CA PHE A 71 5.00 5.25 12.11
C PHE A 71 4.76 5.79 13.53
N TRP A 72 4.65 7.12 13.66
CA TRP A 72 4.46 7.79 14.92
C TRP A 72 3.00 7.84 15.39
N GLU A 73 2.04 7.32 14.63
CA GLU A 73 0.60 7.48 14.89
C GLU A 73 0.17 7.01 16.30
N ASN A 74 0.86 6.00 16.83
CA ASN A 74 0.55 5.39 18.13
C ASN A 74 1.20 6.11 19.33
N PHE A 75 2.10 7.08 19.11
CA PHE A 75 2.81 7.77 20.18
C PHE A 75 2.13 9.10 20.52
N PRO A 76 1.59 9.27 21.74
CA PRO A 76 0.72 10.42 22.06
C PRO A 76 1.42 11.79 21.93
N LEU A 77 2.72 11.88 22.21
CA LEU A 77 3.47 13.14 22.21
C LEU A 77 4.05 13.53 20.84
N ILE A 78 4.22 12.56 19.94
CA ILE A 78 4.90 12.75 18.65
C ILE A 78 4.06 12.24 17.49
N ARG A 79 2.75 12.05 17.70
CA ARG A 79 1.81 11.54 16.70
C ARG A 79 1.81 12.32 15.39
N ASP A 80 1.93 13.64 15.51
CA ASP A 80 1.91 14.56 14.38
C ASP A 80 3.32 14.85 13.85
N TYR A 81 4.35 14.20 14.42
CA TYR A 81 5.71 14.27 13.89
C TYR A 81 5.79 13.56 12.54
N LYS A 82 6.73 14.03 11.71
CA LYS A 82 7.02 13.65 10.33
C LYS A 82 6.55 12.23 9.99
N GLY A 83 5.53 12.15 9.13
CA GLY A 83 5.03 10.89 8.62
C GLY A 83 3.95 11.04 7.57
N GLU A 84 3.97 10.10 6.62
CA GLU A 84 2.98 9.95 5.57
C GLU A 84 1.74 9.30 6.12
N ASP A 85 0.58 9.79 5.68
CA ASP A 85 -0.71 9.24 6.09
C ASP A 85 -1.73 9.33 4.95
N TYR A 86 -1.67 8.36 4.05
CA TYR A 86 -2.58 8.25 2.91
C TYR A 86 -2.95 6.79 2.61
N THR A 87 -3.92 6.62 1.73
CA THR A 87 -4.30 5.34 1.14
C THR A 87 -3.91 5.33 -0.32
N GLU A 88 -3.07 4.38 -0.73
CA GLU A 88 -2.83 4.08 -2.13
C GLU A 88 -4.01 3.30 -2.70
N VAL A 89 -4.45 3.69 -3.89
CA VAL A 89 -5.50 3.01 -4.62
C VAL A 89 -5.00 2.68 -6.01
N LEU A 90 -5.13 1.40 -6.38
CA LEU A 90 -4.93 0.93 -7.74
C LEU A 90 -6.26 0.38 -8.26
N LYS A 91 -6.85 1.12 -9.21
CA LYS A 91 -8.03 0.68 -9.97
C LYS A 91 -7.56 0.10 -11.30
N ILE A 92 -8.03 -1.10 -11.61
CA ILE A 92 -7.71 -1.84 -12.82
C ILE A 92 -9.03 -2.13 -13.54
N VAL A 93 -9.11 -1.88 -14.84
CA VAL A 93 -10.30 -2.10 -15.65
C VAL A 93 -9.98 -3.11 -16.75
N PHE A 94 -10.80 -4.13 -16.85
CA PHE A 94 -10.71 -5.18 -17.85
C PHE A 94 -11.87 -5.13 -18.84
N GLN A 95 -11.59 -5.55 -20.07
CA GLN A 95 -12.60 -5.95 -21.04
C GLN A 95 -12.35 -7.42 -21.39
N GLY A 96 -13.26 -8.31 -21.00
CA GLY A 96 -12.98 -9.75 -21.08
C GLY A 96 -11.83 -10.12 -20.14
N ASP A 97 -10.74 -10.66 -20.67
CA ASP A 97 -9.55 -11.09 -19.90
C ASP A 97 -8.38 -10.07 -19.92
N ILE A 98 -8.52 -8.99 -20.71
CA ILE A 98 -7.41 -8.08 -21.02
C ILE A 98 -7.57 -6.76 -20.27
N LEU A 99 -6.45 -6.26 -19.73
CA LEU A 99 -6.35 -4.93 -19.14
C LEU A 99 -6.55 -3.83 -20.17
N VAL A 100 -7.56 -2.97 -19.96
CA VAL A 100 -7.80 -1.79 -20.80
C VAL A 100 -7.35 -0.49 -20.13
N GLU A 101 -7.52 -0.38 -18.81
CA GLU A 101 -7.14 0.81 -18.06
C GLU A 101 -6.59 0.49 -16.68
N ALA A 102 -5.63 1.27 -16.22
CA ALA A 102 -5.09 1.21 -14.87
C ALA A 102 -4.92 2.64 -14.34
N PHE A 103 -5.40 2.89 -13.14
CA PHE A 103 -5.33 4.17 -12.47
C PHE A 103 -4.71 3.98 -11.10
N TYR A 104 -3.62 4.68 -10.86
CA TYR A 104 -2.99 4.79 -9.55
C TYR A 104 -3.21 6.19 -9.00
N TYR A 105 -3.68 6.29 -7.77
CA TYR A 105 -3.85 7.54 -7.06
C TYR A 105 -3.78 7.34 -5.55
N THR A 106 -3.56 8.43 -4.81
CA THR A 106 -3.56 8.44 -3.36
C THR A 106 -4.74 9.24 -2.82
N ILE A 107 -5.27 8.80 -1.68
CA ILE A 107 -6.31 9.49 -0.93
C ILE A 107 -5.73 9.86 0.43
N GLU A 108 -5.67 11.15 0.74
CA GLU A 108 -5.23 11.62 2.06
C GLU A 108 -6.23 11.24 3.16
N ASN A 109 -5.74 11.07 4.38
CA ASN A 109 -6.62 10.82 5.52
C ASN A 109 -7.52 12.05 5.81
N PRO A 110 -8.86 11.94 5.71
CA PRO A 110 -9.75 13.06 5.96
C PRO A 110 -9.67 13.62 7.38
N ALA A 111 -9.22 12.81 8.36
CA ALA A 111 -9.00 13.27 9.73
C ALA A 111 -7.81 14.23 9.86
N LYS A 112 -6.83 14.15 8.94
CA LYS A 112 -5.65 15.01 8.93
C LYS A 112 -5.93 16.36 8.24
N VAL A 113 -6.76 16.36 7.19
CA VAL A 113 -7.15 17.57 6.44
C VAL A 113 -7.95 18.58 7.28
N ARG A 114 -8.61 18.13 8.37
CA ARG A 114 -9.47 18.98 9.22
C ARG A 114 -8.75 19.62 10.42
N ARG A 115 -7.46 19.40 10.61
CA ARG A 115 -6.66 20.04 11.67
C ARG A 115 -5.81 21.16 11.10
#